data_AF-A0A7X2ST82-F1
#
_entry.id   AF-A0A7X2ST82-F1
#
_cell.length_a   1.000
_cell.length_b   1.000
_cell.length_c   1.000
_cell.angle_alpha   90.00
_cell.angle_beta   90.00
_cell.angle_gamma   90.00
#
_symmetry.space_group_name_H-M   'P 1'
#
loop_
_entity.id
_entity.type
_entity.pdbx_description
1 polymer ?
#
loop_
_entity_poly.entity_id
_entity_poly.type
_entity_poly.pdbx_seq_one_letter_code
_entity_poly.pdbx_strand_id
1 'polypeptide(L)' 'VAHEQVLFGSKGEALTIRQDSFDRESFMTGVALAVEKIGDYNELMVGLENLL' A
#
# COMPACT_ATOMS: atom_id res chain seq x y z
N VAL A 1 6.35 2.59 -12.46
CA VAL A 1 5.47 3.51 -13.20
C VAL A 1 4.08 2.91 -13.27
N ALA A 2 3.15 3.44 -12.48
CA ALA A 2 1.74 3.05 -12.43
C ALA A 2 0.92 4.15 -11.74
N HIS A 3 -0.35 4.30 -12.11
CA HIS A 3 -1.25 5.29 -11.53
C HIS A 3 -2.61 4.62 -11.28
N GLU A 4 -3.14 4.78 -10.07
CA GLU A 4 -4.45 4.26 -9.67
C GLU A 4 -5.26 5.37 -8.99
N GLN A 5 -6.56 5.40 -9.28
CA GLN A 5 -7.50 6.30 -8.63
C GLN A 5 -8.83 5.59 -8.37
N VAL A 6 -9.31 5.70 -7.14
CA VAL A 6 -10.63 5.22 -6.70
C VAL A 6 -11.50 6.41 -6.32
N LEU A 7 -12.69 6.46 -6.90
CA LEU A 7 -13.65 7.56 -6.73
C LEU A 7 -14.91 7.08 -6.02
N PHE A 8 -15.25 7.73 -4.91
CA PHE A 8 -16.52 7.58 -4.22
C PHE A 8 -17.29 8.88 -4.31
N GLY A 9 -18.58 8.81 -4.65
CA GLY A 9 -19.44 9.98 -4.80
C GLY A 9 -20.78 9.81 -4.10
N SER A 10 -21.27 10.90 -3.51
CA SER A 10 -22.59 11.01 -2.89
C SER A 10 -23.16 12.41 -3.15
N LYS A 11 -24.43 12.65 -2.80
CA LYS A 11 -25.07 13.94 -3.04
C LYS A 11 -24.40 15.03 -2.20
N GLY A 12 -23.69 15.95 -2.85
CA GLY A 12 -23.03 17.08 -2.20
C GLY A 12 -21.62 16.79 -1.68
N GLU A 13 -21.08 15.60 -1.90
CA GLU A 13 -19.74 15.22 -1.44
C GLU A 13 -19.07 14.18 -2.36
N ALA A 14 -17.74 14.11 -2.29
CA ALA A 14 -16.93 13.11 -2.98
C ALA A 14 -15.65 12.81 -2.21
N LEU A 15 -15.14 11.59 -2.34
CA LEU A 15 -13.84 11.14 -1.85
C LEU A 15 -13.03 10.55 -3.00
N THR A 16 -11.79 11.02 -3.16
CA THR A 16 -10.84 10.51 -4.13
C THR A 16 -9.65 9.92 -3.40
N ILE A 17 -9.35 8.64 -3.64
CA ILE A 17 -8.11 7.99 -3.21
C ILE A 17 -7.24 7.82 -4.45
N ARG A 18 -6.00 8.31 -4.42
CA ARG A 18 -5.08 8.25 -5.56
C ARG A 18 -3.72 7.73 -5.12
N GLN A 19 -3.15 6.82 -5.91
CA GLN A 19 -1.81 6.29 -5.73
C GLN A 19 -1.04 6.47 -7.05
N ASP A 20 0.14 7.09 -6.97
CA ASP A 20 1.03 7.26 -8.11
C ASP A 20 2.39 6.62 -7.79
N SER A 21 2.83 5.69 -8.63
CA SER A 21 4.18 5.11 -8.62
C SER A 21 4.96 5.68 -9.79
N PHE A 22 5.92 6.57 -9.54
CA PHE A 22 6.76 7.16 -10.59
C PHE A 22 7.95 6.27 -10.98
N ASP A 23 8.42 5.42 -10.07
CA ASP A 23 9.51 4.46 -10.30
C ASP A 23 9.36 3.21 -9.42
N ARG A 24 10.04 2.11 -9.78
CA ARG A 24 10.05 0.84 -9.04
C ARG A 24 10.68 0.96 -7.64
N GLU A 25 11.53 1.94 -7.39
CA GLU A 25 12.05 2.22 -6.05
C GLU A 25 10.91 2.46 -5.04
N SER A 26 9.74 2.92 -5.48
CA SER A 26 8.57 3.12 -4.61
C SER A 26 8.08 1.84 -3.90
N PHE A 27 8.40 0.65 -4.41
CA PHE A 27 8.06 -0.62 -3.75
C PHE A 27 9.04 -0.98 -2.62
N MET A 28 10.26 -0.45 -2.64
CA MET A 28 11.33 -0.88 -1.74
C MET A 28 11.07 -0.49 -0.29
N THR A 29 10.33 0.60 -0.04
CA THR A 29 9.89 0.97 1.32
C THR A 29 9.03 -0.13 1.95
N GLY A 30 8.14 -0.75 1.17
CA GLY A 30 7.31 -1.86 1.64
C GLY A 30 8.12 -3.13 1.91
N VAL A 31 9.10 -3.43 1.07
CA VAL A 31 10.04 -4.55 1.28
C VAL A 31 10.88 -4.34 2.54
N ALA A 32 11.40 -3.13 2.75
CA ALA A 32 12.20 -2.80 3.92
C ALA A 32 11.40 -2.96 5.22
N LEU A 33 10.16 -2.47 5.25
CA LEU A 33 9.23 -2.66 6.37
C LEU A 33 9.00 -4.15 6.67
N ALA A 34 8.79 -4.96 5.62
CA ALA A 34 8.58 -6.39 5.79
C ALA A 34 9.82 -7.07 6.40
N VAL A 35 11.02 -6.73 5.93
CA VAL A 35 12.28 -7.27 6.47
C VAL A 35 12.49 -6.84 7.93
N GLU A 36 12.13 -5.61 8.28
CA GLU A 36 12.23 -5.12 9.66
C GLU A 36 11.32 -5.88 10.62
N LYS A 37 10.05 -6.12 10.23
CA LYS A 37 9.03 -6.69 11.11
C LYS A 37 8.97 -8.23 11.11
N ILE A 38 9.52 -8.91 10.11
CA ILE A 38 9.32 -10.37 9.94
C ILE A 38 9.78 -11.20 11.14
N GLY A 39 10.79 -10.74 11.89
CA GLY A 39 11.30 -11.45 13.06
C GLY A 39 10.31 -11.59 14.22
N ASP A 40 9.26 -10.76 14.25
CA ASP A 40 8.27 -10.76 15.32
C ASP A 40 7.15 -11.80 15.10
N TYR A 41 7.10 -12.46 13.93
CA TYR A 41 6.01 -13.34 13.54
C TYR A 41 6.51 -14.73 13.12
N ASN A 42 5.76 -15.77 13.49
CA ASN A 42 6.10 -17.17 13.20
C ASN A 42 5.06 -17.86 12.28
N GLU A 43 4.30 -17.07 11.54
CA GLU A 43 3.22 -17.53 10.68
C GLU A 43 3.37 -17.01 9.25
N LEU A 44 2.71 -17.68 8.31
CA LEU A 44 2.65 -17.22 6.93
C LEU A 44 1.63 -16.09 6.81
N MET A 45 2.09 -14.92 6.40
CA MET A 45 1.23 -13.79 6.04
C MET A 45 1.27 -13.52 4.55
N VAL A 46 0.11 -13.22 3.96
CA VAL A 46 -0.04 -12.84 2.56
C VAL A 46 -0.65 -11.45 2.50
N GLY A 47 0.07 -10.51 1.88
CA GLY A 47 -0.32 -9.10 1.85
C GLY A 47 0.45 -8.25 2.86
N LEU A 48 0.96 -7.10 2.42
CA LEU A 48 1.76 -6.19 3.25
C LEU A 48 0.90 -5.48 4.31
N GLU A 49 -0.42 -5.42 4.11
CA GLU A 49 -1.40 -4.84 5.03
C GLU A 49 -1.41 -5.52 6.42
N ASN A 50 -0.96 -6.76 6.53
CA ASN A 50 -0.84 -7.45 7.81
C ASN A 50 0.36 -6.93 8.64
N LEU A 51 1.26 -6.17 8.02
CA LEU A 51 2.46 -5.60 8.63
C LEU A 51 2.40 -4.08 8.77
N LEU A 52 1.35 -3.40 8.30
CA LEU A 52 1.21 -1.95 8.36
C LEU A 52 0.71 -1.48 9.73
#